data_AF-A0A8X7CUU7-F1
#
_entry.id   AF-A0A8X7CUU7-F1
#
_cell.length_a   1.000
_cell.length_b   1.000
_cell.length_c   1.000
_cell.angle_alpha   90.00
_cell.angle_beta   90.00
_cell.angle_gamma   90.00
#
_symmetry.space_group_name_H-M   'P 1'
#
loop_
_entity.id
_entity.type
_entity.pdbx_description
1 polymer ?
#
loop_
_entity_poly.entity_id
_entity_poly.type
_entity_poly.pdbx_seq_one_letter_code
_entity_poly.pdbx_strand_id
1 'polypeptide(L)'
;MSSRSLTGDATELSKSGSQSVYLRHVDLNSAGVYRCEVSAEAPEFQTVEAEKEMKVLVLPTEGPRIMGGLPKYRVGDTVFVNCTSSRSKPAATLNWYINDEIIIGKKE
;
A
#
# COMPACT_ATOMS: atom_id res chain seq x y z
N MET A 1 22.27 -2.49 23.66
CA MET A 1 21.25 -2.47 22.58
C MET A 1 21.34 -3.78 21.85
N SER A 2 20.50 -4.76 22.20
CA SER A 2 20.41 -6.01 21.45
C SER A 2 19.28 -5.84 20.44
N SER A 3 19.62 -5.50 19.20
CA SER A 3 18.66 -5.56 18.10
C SER A 3 18.41 -7.04 17.81
N ARG A 4 17.30 -7.60 18.29
CA ARG A 4 16.84 -8.90 17.78
C ARG A 4 16.61 -8.74 16.27
N SER A 5 17.31 -9.57 15.49
CA SER A 5 17.31 -9.57 14.03
C SER A 5 15.90 -9.45 13.46
N LEU A 6 15.65 -8.39 12.70
CA LEU A 6 14.75 -8.50 11.57
C LEU A 6 15.37 -9.58 10.67
N THR A 7 14.75 -10.76 10.63
CA THR A 7 15.21 -11.86 9.80
C THR A 7 15.22 -11.42 8.34
N GLY A 8 16.40 -11.27 7.73
CA GLY A 8 16.53 -11.27 6.27
C GLY A 8 17.62 -10.38 5.67
N ASP A 9 18.17 -10.89 4.57
CA ASP A 9 19.01 -10.28 3.51
C ASP A 9 18.60 -8.86 3.05
N ALA A 10 17.42 -8.38 3.47
CA ALA A 10 16.91 -7.05 3.18
C ALA A 10 17.47 -5.94 4.10
N THR A 11 18.07 -6.24 5.25
CA THR A 11 18.60 -5.19 6.16
C THR A 11 20.03 -4.78 5.80
N GLU A 12 20.29 -3.49 5.59
CA GLU A 12 21.65 -2.99 5.36
C GLU A 12 22.22 -2.33 6.62
N LEU A 13 23.03 -3.09 7.36
CA LEU A 13 23.62 -2.64 8.62
C LEU A 13 24.58 -1.45 8.46
N SER A 14 25.31 -1.37 7.35
CA SER A 14 26.25 -0.26 7.07
C SER A 14 25.55 1.11 6.94
N LYS A 15 24.25 1.14 6.65
CA LYS A 15 23.44 2.35 6.57
C LYS A 15 22.46 2.50 7.73
N SER A 16 22.45 1.55 8.65
CA SER A 16 21.60 1.58 9.84
C SER A 16 22.33 2.27 10.99
N GLY A 17 21.56 2.86 11.91
CA GLY A 17 22.07 3.54 13.09
C GLY A 17 21.57 2.89 14.39
N SER A 18 21.87 3.52 15.52
CA SER A 18 21.43 3.04 16.85
C SER A 18 19.91 3.10 17.07
N GLN A 19 19.20 3.92 16.29
CA GLN A 19 17.74 4.11 16.38
C GLN A 19 17.05 4.04 15.01
N SER A 20 17.76 3.64 13.95
CA SER A 20 17.25 3.59 12.59
C SER A 20 17.71 2.33 11.88
N VAL A 21 16.80 1.72 11.11
CA VAL A 21 17.11 0.55 10.28
C VAL A 21 16.88 0.91 8.81
N TYR A 22 17.86 0.58 7.97
CA TYR A 22 17.75 0.72 6.53
C TYR A 22 17.36 -0.63 5.89
N LEU A 23 16.26 -0.64 5.14
CA LEU A 23 15.78 -1.80 4.38
C LEU A 23 16.06 -1.61 2.89
N ARG A 24 16.63 -2.63 2.25
CA ARG A 24 16.80 -2.78 0.80
C ARG A 24 15.73 -3.70 0.24
N HIS A 25 15.44 -3.53 -1.06
CA HIS A 25 14.52 -4.39 -1.80
C HIS A 25 13.13 -4.52 -1.13
N VAL A 26 12.59 -3.41 -0.66
CA VAL A 26 11.26 -3.36 -0.05
C VAL A 26 10.19 -3.72 -1.08
N ASP A 27 9.36 -4.69 -0.74
CA ASP A 27 8.26 -5.18 -1.55
C ASP A 27 6.95 -5.26 -0.75
N LEU A 28 5.89 -5.80 -1.35
CA LEU A 28 4.59 -5.94 -0.68
C LEU A 28 4.60 -6.83 0.56
N ASN A 29 5.54 -7.77 0.66
CA ASN A 29 5.71 -8.67 1.81
C ASN A 29 6.46 -7.99 2.96
N SER A 30 7.16 -6.89 2.65
CA SER A 30 7.82 -6.07 3.66
C SER A 30 6.80 -5.26 4.49
N ALA A 31 5.55 -5.12 4.04
CA ALA A 31 4.52 -4.43 4.84
C ALA A 31 4.19 -5.21 6.13
N GLY A 32 4.06 -4.51 7.25
CA GLY A 32 3.76 -5.14 8.54
C GLY A 32 4.04 -4.25 9.74
N VAL A 33 3.86 -4.79 10.93
CA VAL A 33 4.22 -4.11 12.18
C VAL A 33 5.67 -4.43 12.51
N TYR A 34 6.47 -3.39 12.66
CA TYR A 34 7.86 -3.45 13.08
C TYR A 34 7.95 -3.09 14.55
N ARG A 35 8.74 -3.85 15.29
CA ARG A 35 8.96 -3.67 16.72
C ARG A 35 10.42 -3.35 17.01
N CYS A 36 10.64 -2.31 17.81
CA CYS A 36 11.93 -2.02 18.42
C CYS A 36 11.86 -2.49 19.88
N GLU A 37 12.86 -3.27 20.31
CA GLU A 37 12.94 -3.85 21.65
C GLU A 37 14.30 -3.51 22.25
N VAL A 38 14.31 -3.01 23.49
CA VAL A 38 15.52 -2.72 24.24
C VAL A 38 15.43 -3.43 25.59
N SER A 39 16.37 -4.34 25.83
CA SER A 39 16.48 -5.08 27.09
C SER A 39 17.70 -4.65 27.90
N ALA A 40 17.51 -4.45 29.19
CA ALA A 40 18.57 -4.36 30.18
C ALA A 40 19.10 -5.77 30.53
N GLU A 41 20.38 -5.83 30.93
CA GLU A 41 21.04 -7.06 31.35
C GLU A 41 20.98 -7.20 32.89
N ALA A 42 21.48 -8.32 33.42
CA ALA A 42 21.53 -8.59 34.85
C ALA A 42 22.05 -7.39 35.68
N PRO A 43 21.52 -7.17 36.91
CA PRO A 43 20.62 -8.05 37.66
C PRO A 43 19.12 -7.85 37.36
N GLU A 44 18.74 -6.75 36.71
CA GLU A 44 17.35 -6.42 36.40
C GLU A 44 17.07 -6.60 34.91
N PHE A 45 16.46 -7.72 34.54
CA PHE A 45 16.05 -8.00 33.17
C PHE A 45 14.75 -7.27 32.82
N GLN A 46 14.85 -5.97 32.55
CA GLN A 46 13.72 -5.18 32.02
C GLN A 46 13.79 -5.06 30.51
N THR A 47 12.64 -5.14 29.84
CA THR A 47 12.52 -4.94 28.39
C THR A 47 11.48 -3.87 28.12
N VAL A 48 11.85 -2.88 27.32
CA VAL A 48 10.92 -1.88 26.76
C VAL A 48 10.79 -2.10 25.26
N GLU A 49 9.57 -1.97 24.76
CA GLU A 49 9.28 -2.15 23.33
C GLU A 49 8.40 -1.03 22.80
N ALA A 50 8.53 -0.78 21.50
CA ALA A 50 7.68 0.13 20.75
C ALA A 50 7.40 -0.45 19.37
N GLU A 51 6.18 -0.26 18.88
CA GLU A 51 5.74 -0.82 17.60
C GLU A 51 5.26 0.26 16.62
N LYS A 52 5.46 0.02 15.33
CA LYS A 52 4.92 0.86 14.26
C LYS A 52 4.59 0.05 13.02
N GLU A 53 3.45 0.35 12.40
CA GLU A 53 3.06 -0.23 11.11
C GLU A 53 3.79 0.45 9.94
N MET A 54 4.47 -0.34 9.11
CA MET A 54 4.99 0.07 7.81
C MET A 54 4.05 -0.40 6.71
N LYS A 55 3.60 0.54 5.87
CA LYS A 55 2.76 0.25 4.70
C LYS A 55 3.58 0.39 3.42
N VAL A 56 3.39 -0.55 2.50
CA VAL A 56 3.95 -0.49 1.15
C VAL A 56 2.82 -0.25 0.16
N LEU A 57 2.95 0.82 -0.62
CA LEU A 57 1.95 1.27 -1.58
C LEU A 57 2.40 0.89 -2.99
N VAL A 58 1.46 0.44 -3.81
CA VAL A 58 1.67 0.16 -5.23
C VAL A 58 0.73 1.03 -6.03
N LEU A 59 1.30 1.96 -6.79
CA LEU A 59 0.54 2.81 -7.68
C LEU A 59 0.09 2.02 -8.92
N PRO A 60 -1.11 2.28 -9.46
CA PRO A 60 -1.48 1.79 -10.78
C PRO A 60 -0.43 2.21 -11.82
N THR A 61 -0.07 1.29 -12.72
CA THR A 61 0.89 1.56 -13.79
C THR A 61 0.35 2.51 -14.87
N GLU A 62 -0.98 2.57 -15.00
CA GLU A 62 -1.70 3.41 -15.95
C GLU A 62 -3.04 3.86 -15.35
N GLY A 63 -3.64 4.87 -15.96
CA GLY A 63 -4.99 5.32 -15.60
C GLY A 63 -6.05 4.25 -15.89
N PRO A 64 -7.25 4.37 -15.28
CA PRO A 64 -8.31 3.41 -15.51
C PRO A 64 -8.78 3.44 -16.97
N ARG A 65 -9.16 2.27 -17.48
CA ARG A 65 -9.65 2.11 -18.85
C ARG A 65 -11.14 1.85 -18.83
N ILE A 66 -11.87 2.61 -19.65
CA ILE A 66 -13.30 2.38 -19.89
C ILE A 66 -13.42 1.45 -21.09
N MET A 67 -14.12 0.33 -20.91
CA MET A 67 -14.34 -0.70 -21.92
C MET A 67 -15.84 -0.98 -22.06
N GLY A 68 -16.19 -1.56 -23.21
CA GLY A 68 -17.58 -1.74 -23.61
C GLY A 68 -18.14 -0.48 -24.24
N GLY A 69 -19.45 -0.30 -24.11
CA GLY A 69 -20.16 0.78 -24.75
C GLY A 69 -20.33 0.60 -26.27
N LEU A 70 -21.20 1.41 -26.86
CA LEU A 70 -21.46 1.47 -28.29
C LEU A 70 -20.87 2.76 -28.88
N PRO A 71 -20.47 2.76 -30.17
CA PRO A 71 -19.97 3.97 -30.82
C PRO A 71 -20.99 5.12 -30.87
N LYS A 72 -22.29 4.79 -30.79
CA LYS A 72 -23.40 5.74 -30.83
C LYS A 72 -24.57 5.24 -29.99
N TYR A 73 -25.28 6.18 -29.39
CA TYR A 73 -26.48 5.96 -28.58
C TYR A 73 -27.61 6.89 -29.04
N ARG A 74 -28.85 6.47 -28.82
CA ARG A 74 -30.05 7.30 -28.96
C ARG A 74 -30.47 7.82 -27.59
N VAL A 75 -31.24 8.91 -27.60
CA VAL A 75 -31.83 9.44 -26.36
C VAL A 75 -32.74 8.39 -25.74
N GLY A 76 -32.52 8.10 -24.45
CA GLY A 76 -33.23 7.05 -23.71
C GLY A 76 -32.48 5.72 -23.62
N ASP A 77 -31.40 5.53 -24.38
CA ASP A 77 -30.58 4.32 -24.27
C ASP A 77 -29.84 4.27 -22.93
N THR A 78 -29.68 3.04 -22.41
CA THR A 78 -28.83 2.80 -21.24
C THR A 78 -27.41 2.46 -21.70
N VAL A 79 -26.43 3.16 -21.14
CA VAL A 79 -25.01 2.95 -21.43
C VAL A 79 -24.43 1.95 -20.45
N PHE A 80 -24.03 0.79 -20.95
CA PHE A 80 -23.32 -0.24 -20.17
C PHE A 80 -21.84 -0.22 -20.51
N VAL A 81 -21.04 0.21 -19.54
CA VAL A 81 -19.58 0.33 -19.64
C VAL A 81 -18.93 -0.18 -18.36
N ASN A 82 -17.69 -0.64 -18.48
CA ASN A 82 -16.88 -1.08 -17.36
C ASN A 82 -15.66 -0.17 -17.24
N CYS A 83 -15.37 0.32 -16.04
CA CYS A 83 -14.16 1.07 -15.74
C CYS A 83 -13.25 0.21 -14.86
N THR A 84 -12.08 -0.14 -15.38
CA THR A 84 -11.11 -1.00 -14.70
C THR A 84 -9.80 -0.25 -14.48
N SER A 85 -9.34 -0.19 -13.23
CA SER A 85 -7.98 0.26 -12.90
C SER A 85 -6.96 -0.87 -13.05
N SER A 86 -5.70 -0.52 -13.31
CA SER A 86 -4.59 -1.45 -13.09
C SER A 86 -4.47 -1.85 -11.63
N ARG A 87 -3.72 -2.93 -11.37
CA ARG A 87 -3.46 -3.43 -10.02
C ARG A 87 -2.79 -2.34 -9.18
N SER A 88 -3.25 -2.18 -7.95
CA SER A 88 -2.74 -1.21 -6.99
C SER A 88 -2.97 -1.70 -5.56
N LYS A 89 -2.19 -1.16 -4.63
CA LYS A 89 -2.38 -1.37 -3.18
C LYS A 89 -2.27 -0.02 -2.47
N PRO A 90 -3.34 0.45 -1.79
CA PRO A 90 -4.66 -0.17 -1.69
C PRO A 90 -5.40 -0.20 -3.03
N ALA A 91 -6.53 -0.91 -3.09
CA ALA A 91 -7.36 -0.94 -4.29
C ALA A 91 -7.78 0.47 -4.70
N ALA A 92 -7.65 0.79 -5.99
CA ALA A 92 -8.01 2.09 -6.51
C ALA A 92 -9.49 2.42 -6.29
N THR A 93 -9.76 3.68 -5.96
CA THR A 93 -11.13 4.21 -5.91
C THR A 93 -11.47 4.81 -7.27
N LEU A 94 -12.51 4.26 -7.91
CA LEU A 94 -12.99 4.73 -9.21
C LEU A 94 -14.24 5.58 -9.05
N ASN A 95 -14.25 6.72 -9.72
CA ASN A 95 -15.37 7.65 -9.78
C ASN A 95 -15.74 7.89 -11.24
N TRP A 96 -17.04 8.01 -11.51
CA TRP A 96 -17.55 8.28 -12.84
C TRP A 96 -17.85 9.77 -13.01
N TYR A 97 -17.48 10.32 -14.16
CA TYR A 97 -17.75 11.69 -14.55
C TYR A 97 -18.36 11.73 -15.96
N ILE A 98 -19.33 12.61 -16.16
CA ILE A 98 -19.87 12.93 -17.49
C ILE A 98 -19.75 14.44 -17.63
N ASN A 99 -19.02 14.92 -18.65
CA ASN A 99 -18.76 16.35 -18.87
C ASN A 99 -18.25 17.05 -17.59
N ASP A 100 -17.28 16.42 -16.92
CA ASP A 100 -16.66 16.90 -15.67
C ASP A 100 -17.57 16.95 -14.43
N GLU A 101 -18.83 16.51 -14.53
CA GLU A 101 -19.72 16.36 -13.39
C GLU A 101 -19.69 14.94 -12.84
N ILE A 102 -19.49 14.82 -11.52
CA ILE A 102 -19.49 13.52 -10.84
C ILE A 102 -20.89 12.93 -10.87
N ILE A 103 -20.99 11.66 -11.27
CA ILE A 103 -22.24 10.91 -11.22
C ILE A 103 -22.17 9.82 -10.17
N ILE A 104 -23.27 9.60 -9.44
CA ILE A 104 -23.41 8.45 -8.54
C ILE A 104 -23.78 7.25 -9.42
N GLY A 105 -22.77 6.65 -10.06
CA GLY A 105 -22.96 5.41 -10.81
C GLY A 105 -23.42 4.29 -9.89
N LYS A 106 -24.39 3.48 -10.32
CA LYS A 106 -24.71 2.23 -9.62
C LYS A 106 -23.51 1.30 -9.77
N LYS A 107 -22.80 1.08 -8.67
CA LYS A 107 -21.78 0.03 -8.55
C LYS A 107 -22.56 -1.27 -8.34
N GLU A 108 -22.66 -2.09 -9.39
CA GLU A 108 -23.06 -3.49 -9.23
C GLU A 108 -21.84 -4.31 -8.79
#